data_AF-A0A941D9N3-F1
#
_entry.id   AF-A0A941D9N3-F1
#
_cell.length_a   1.000
_cell.length_b   1.000
_cell.length_c   1.000
_cell.angle_alpha   90.00
_cell.angle_beta   90.00
_cell.angle_gamma   90.00
#
_symmetry.space_group_name_H-M   'P 1'
#
loop_
_entity.id
_entity.type
_entity.pdbx_description
1 polymer ?
#
loop_
_entity_poly.entity_id
_entity_poly.type
_entity_poly.pdbx_seq_one_letter_code
_entity_poly.pdbx_strand_id
1 'polypeptide(L)'
;MSDAHGPVLCVDVGSTFTKGVLVDGDGTPRARAAHPTTVGTDVMDGVDAVRQELGAGDDVEVLACSSAGGGLRLAVVGYEREVTAEAGSRVGLSAGARVVHVASGPMAGADVTALRAARPDVVLLVGGTDGGNADVLLHNARRIARARVAAPVVVAGNVAAAEEVAAELAGTGRRYVVTGNVLPRIGAVEPGGARAAIREVFLEHVIGGSRLSRGRGFARLVRAATPDAVLRGVELLAQVRGEDVLVVDVGGATTDVYSVLTPQGEDAALRRDVVGTLWHARTVEADLGMRWNAGGIVEAADRERLTLPDPARAWAATVLADPGRLATTDAEWAAEEALARAAVVLAVRRHGRPGAPGERPRPLADVGLVVGSGGVLRHAPPAVSAAVVAAALTDHAGGWRVPDRAGTVLDARYLLFAVGLLADERPVAARALAAALVPSG
;
A
#
# COMPACT_ATOMS: atom_id res chain seq x y z
N MET A 1 23.53 15.70 18.15
CA MET A 1 24.08 16.41 16.98
C MET A 1 22.88 16.94 16.23
N SER A 2 22.70 18.26 16.14
CA SER A 2 21.59 18.82 15.36
C SER A 2 21.89 18.58 13.89
N ASP A 3 21.14 17.67 13.29
CA ASP A 3 21.13 17.49 11.84
C ASP A 3 20.42 18.70 11.23
N ALA A 4 21.17 19.80 11.07
CA ALA A 4 20.68 21.05 10.50
C ALA A 4 20.51 20.90 8.99
N HIS A 5 19.55 20.07 8.60
CA HIS A 5 19.13 19.96 7.22
C HIS A 5 18.25 21.17 6.85
N GLY A 6 18.40 21.68 5.62
CA GLY A 6 17.49 22.69 5.07
C GLY A 6 16.06 22.17 4.90
N PRO A 7 15.11 23.02 4.45
CA PRO A 7 13.75 22.56 4.16
C PRO A 7 13.74 21.46 3.09
N VAL A 8 12.67 20.65 3.08
CA VAL A 8 12.47 19.54 2.16
C VAL A 8 11.02 19.52 1.70
N LEU A 9 10.81 19.25 0.41
CA LEU A 9 9.50 19.08 -0.20
C LEU A 9 9.18 17.60 -0.30
N CYS A 10 8.21 17.14 0.50
CA CYS A 10 7.67 15.78 0.39
C CYS A 10 6.48 15.77 -0.58
N VAL A 11 6.49 14.89 -1.58
CA VAL A 11 5.45 14.82 -2.61
C VAL A 11 4.83 13.42 -2.71
N ASP A 12 3.51 13.31 -2.62
CA ASP A 12 2.75 12.11 -2.93
C ASP A 12 2.10 12.25 -4.31
N VAL A 13 2.63 11.54 -5.31
CA VAL A 13 2.03 11.44 -6.64
C VAL A 13 0.96 10.33 -6.61
N GLY A 14 -0.26 10.70 -6.21
CA GLY A 14 -1.41 9.82 -6.16
C GLY A 14 -2.05 9.56 -7.53
N SER A 15 -3.04 8.65 -7.59
CA SER A 15 -3.79 8.37 -8.82
C SER A 15 -4.69 9.52 -9.29
N THR A 16 -5.16 10.36 -8.36
CA THR A 16 -6.06 11.49 -8.64
C THR A 16 -5.42 12.86 -8.38
N PHE A 17 -4.65 12.98 -7.30
CA PHE A 17 -3.97 14.21 -6.92
C PHE A 17 -2.52 13.97 -6.55
N THR A 18 -1.64 14.80 -7.10
CA THR A 18 -0.28 15.02 -6.60
C THR A 18 -0.37 16.01 -5.44
N LYS A 19 0.16 15.64 -4.26
CA LYS A 19 0.07 16.46 -3.04
C LYS A 19 1.46 16.70 -2.51
N GLY A 20 1.75 17.94 -2.11
CA GLY A 20 3.04 18.32 -1.53
C GLY A 20 2.90 18.89 -0.14
N VAL A 21 3.90 18.65 0.68
CA VAL A 21 4.09 19.30 1.98
C VAL A 21 5.53 19.81 2.04
N LEU A 22 5.69 21.11 2.24
CA LEU A 22 7.00 21.72 2.51
C LEU A 22 7.27 21.64 4.01
N VAL A 23 8.35 20.97 4.40
CA VAL A 23 8.70 20.70 5.79
C VAL A 23 10.06 21.33 6.10
N ASP A 24 10.15 22.00 7.24
CA ASP A 24 11.41 22.55 7.74
C ASP A 24 12.38 21.49 8.27
N GLY A 25 13.64 21.89 8.43
CA GLY A 25 14.68 21.01 9.00
C GLY A 25 14.35 20.48 10.39
N ASP A 26 13.51 21.18 11.14
CA ASP A 26 13.03 20.78 12.47
C ASP A 26 11.75 19.93 12.42
N GLY A 27 11.19 19.69 11.23
CA GLY A 27 9.95 18.93 11.04
C GLY A 27 8.68 19.78 11.03
N THR A 28 8.77 21.11 11.12
CA THR A 28 7.59 21.99 11.06
C THR A 28 6.98 21.99 9.65
N PRO A 29 5.71 21.61 9.45
CA PRO A 29 5.05 21.72 8.16
C PRO A 29 4.70 23.19 7.87
N ARG A 30 5.33 23.78 6.83
CA ARG A 30 5.13 25.18 6.44
C ARG A 30 3.87 25.39 5.62
N ALA A 31 3.74 24.61 4.56
CA ALA A 31 2.71 24.80 3.55
C ALA A 31 2.39 23.47 2.87
N ARG A 32 1.21 23.40 2.27
CA ARG A 32 0.70 22.25 1.53
C ARG A 32 -0.02 22.71 0.28
N ALA A 33 0.12 21.94 -0.78
CA ALA A 33 -0.49 22.18 -2.07
C ALA A 33 -0.95 20.85 -2.67
N ALA A 34 -1.92 20.92 -3.57
CA ALA A 34 -2.39 19.76 -4.29
C ALA A 34 -2.75 20.14 -5.73
N HIS A 35 -2.34 19.31 -6.67
CA HIS A 35 -2.62 19.48 -8.08
C HIS A 35 -3.22 18.18 -8.63
N PRO A 36 -4.20 18.22 -9.56
CA PRO A 36 -4.66 17.02 -10.27
C PRO A 36 -3.48 16.25 -10.87
N THR A 37 -3.42 14.94 -10.68
CA THR A 37 -2.29 14.15 -11.18
C THR A 37 -2.27 14.13 -12.71
N THR A 38 -1.13 14.43 -13.31
CA THR A 38 -0.92 14.52 -14.76
C THR A 38 -0.51 13.18 -15.38
N VAL A 39 -1.16 12.07 -15.00
CA VAL A 39 -0.87 10.70 -15.52
C VAL A 39 -1.05 10.61 -17.04
N GLY A 40 -1.93 11.45 -17.61
CA GLY A 40 -2.17 11.51 -19.06
C GLY A 40 -1.08 12.22 -19.86
N THR A 41 -0.18 12.95 -19.22
CA THR A 41 0.93 13.66 -19.87
C THR A 41 2.27 13.25 -19.27
N ASP A 42 2.72 13.92 -18.23
CA ASP A 42 3.93 13.62 -17.45
C ASP A 42 3.64 13.98 -15.99
N VAL A 43 3.85 13.03 -15.07
CA VAL A 43 3.57 13.27 -13.63
C VAL A 43 4.44 14.37 -13.04
N MET A 44 5.58 14.67 -13.66
CA MET A 44 6.44 15.78 -13.23
C MET A 44 5.76 17.14 -13.37
N ASP A 45 4.85 17.32 -14.34
CA ASP A 45 4.09 18.57 -14.49
C ASP A 45 3.32 18.89 -13.20
N GLY A 46 2.70 17.87 -12.57
CA GLY A 46 2.00 18.01 -11.30
C GLY A 46 2.94 18.20 -10.10
N VAL A 47 4.13 17.60 -10.12
CA VAL A 47 5.16 17.81 -9.08
C VAL A 47 5.65 19.26 -9.13
N ASP A 48 5.94 19.78 -10.33
CA ASP A 48 6.43 21.13 -10.55
C ASP A 48 5.37 22.18 -10.20
N ALA A 49 4.09 21.92 -10.54
CA ALA A 49 2.98 22.79 -10.15
C ALA A 49 2.85 22.90 -8.62
N VAL A 50 2.89 21.76 -7.91
CA VAL A 50 2.88 21.72 -6.43
C VAL A 50 4.08 22.47 -5.85
N ARG A 51 5.27 22.26 -6.42
CA ARG A 51 6.50 22.93 -5.99
C ARG A 51 6.40 24.45 -6.13
N GLN A 52 5.89 24.92 -7.27
CA GLN A 52 5.69 26.33 -7.57
C GLN A 52 4.67 26.98 -6.62
N GLU A 53 3.53 26.32 -6.39
CA GLU A 53 2.49 26.81 -5.47
C GLU A 53 3.02 26.96 -4.03
N LEU A 54 3.89 26.05 -3.61
CA LEU A 54 4.53 26.08 -2.30
C LEU A 54 5.68 27.10 -2.20
N GLY A 55 6.09 27.73 -3.30
CA GLY A 55 7.24 28.62 -3.33
C GLY A 55 8.55 27.92 -2.95
N ALA A 56 8.65 26.61 -3.19
CA ALA A 56 9.86 25.84 -2.90
C ALA A 56 10.94 26.15 -3.95
N GLY A 57 12.05 26.73 -3.50
CA GLY A 57 13.18 27.11 -4.35
C GLY A 57 13.85 25.94 -5.06
N ASP A 58 14.66 26.24 -6.09
CA ASP A 58 15.33 25.24 -6.92
C ASP A 58 16.29 24.32 -6.15
N ASP A 59 16.82 24.83 -5.04
CA ASP A 59 17.73 24.18 -4.09
C ASP A 59 17.02 23.30 -3.05
N VAL A 60 15.69 23.39 -2.93
CA VAL A 60 14.92 22.56 -2.00
C VAL A 60 14.87 21.13 -2.52
N GLU A 61 15.39 20.21 -1.72
CA GLU A 61 15.33 18.78 -1.98
C GLU A 61 13.88 18.30 -2.09
N VAL A 62 13.62 17.42 -3.07
CA VAL A 62 12.32 16.80 -3.27
C VAL A 62 12.41 15.30 -3.00
N LEU A 63 11.61 14.82 -2.05
CA LEU A 63 11.41 13.40 -1.78
C LEU A 63 9.99 13.03 -2.23
N ALA A 64 9.85 12.03 -3.10
CA ALA A 64 8.56 11.64 -3.62
C ALA A 64 8.17 10.20 -3.22
N CYS A 65 6.87 9.97 -3.03
CA CYS A 65 6.27 8.65 -3.15
C CYS A 65 5.24 8.65 -4.28
N SER A 66 4.90 7.48 -4.79
CA SER A 66 3.89 7.39 -5.84
C SER A 66 3.01 6.16 -5.74
N SER A 67 1.75 6.36 -6.11
CA SER A 67 0.76 5.32 -6.42
C SER A 67 0.13 5.52 -7.80
N ALA A 68 0.53 6.57 -8.53
CA ALA A 68 0.18 6.74 -9.94
C ALA A 68 0.73 5.58 -10.77
N GLY A 69 -0.01 5.15 -11.80
CA GLY A 69 0.33 3.98 -12.63
C GLY A 69 -0.39 2.69 -12.25
N GLY A 70 -1.14 2.68 -11.14
CA GLY A 70 -1.96 1.55 -10.69
C GLY A 70 -1.22 0.59 -9.77
N GLY A 71 -1.96 -0.34 -9.15
CA GLY A 71 -1.38 -1.36 -8.27
C GLY A 71 -0.51 -2.36 -9.04
N LEU A 72 0.62 -2.75 -8.45
CA LEU A 72 1.60 -3.67 -9.06
C LEU A 72 0.94 -4.98 -9.48
N ARG A 73 0.98 -5.31 -10.78
CA ARG A 73 0.45 -6.59 -11.29
C ARG A 73 1.54 -7.65 -11.24
N LEU A 74 1.43 -8.60 -10.33
CA LEU A 74 2.40 -9.68 -10.16
C LEU A 74 1.91 -10.97 -10.82
N ALA A 75 2.77 -11.62 -11.59
CA ALA A 75 2.60 -13.02 -11.95
C ALA A 75 3.54 -13.89 -11.11
N VAL A 76 3.03 -15.00 -10.56
CA VAL A 76 3.82 -15.95 -9.77
C VAL A 76 3.97 -17.24 -10.57
N VAL A 77 5.21 -17.70 -10.72
CA VAL A 77 5.54 -18.99 -11.33
C VAL A 77 6.29 -19.80 -10.28
N GLY A 78 5.60 -20.76 -9.66
CA GLY A 78 6.16 -21.61 -8.62
C GLY A 78 6.63 -22.98 -9.14
N TYR A 79 7.34 -23.71 -8.29
CA TYR A 79 7.68 -25.12 -8.50
C TYR A 79 6.45 -26.03 -8.37
N GLU A 80 5.66 -25.82 -7.32
CA GLU A 80 4.46 -26.57 -6.96
C GLU A 80 3.35 -25.62 -6.50
N ARG A 81 2.10 -25.94 -6.86
CA ARG A 81 0.94 -25.05 -6.70
C ARG A 81 0.64 -24.73 -5.24
N GLU A 82 0.45 -25.76 -4.43
CA GLU A 82 -0.06 -25.62 -3.06
C GLU A 82 1.01 -25.17 -2.05
N VAL A 83 2.28 -25.18 -2.46
CA VAL A 83 3.40 -24.85 -1.58
C VAL A 83 4.10 -23.58 -2.06
N THR A 84 4.92 -23.69 -3.11
CA THR A 84 5.80 -22.59 -3.53
C THR A 84 5.07 -21.47 -4.28
N ALA A 85 4.06 -21.80 -5.11
CA ALA A 85 3.29 -20.79 -5.83
C ALA A 85 2.34 -20.05 -4.87
N GLU A 86 1.78 -20.75 -3.90
CA GLU A 86 0.99 -20.16 -2.81
C GLU A 86 1.88 -19.25 -1.92
N ALA A 87 3.06 -19.71 -1.51
CA ALA A 87 4.01 -18.88 -0.76
C ALA A 87 4.41 -17.63 -1.55
N GLY A 88 4.74 -17.76 -2.84
CA GLY A 88 5.03 -16.63 -3.72
C GLY A 88 3.85 -15.66 -3.86
N SER A 89 2.61 -16.17 -3.92
CA SER A 89 1.41 -15.35 -3.98
C SER A 89 1.21 -14.56 -2.68
N ARG A 90 1.41 -15.18 -1.52
CA ARG A 90 1.37 -14.50 -0.22
C ARG A 90 2.45 -13.44 -0.09
N VAL A 91 3.67 -13.72 -0.55
CA VAL A 91 4.76 -12.71 -0.61
C VAL A 91 4.33 -11.53 -1.48
N GLY A 92 3.80 -11.78 -2.67
CA GLY A 92 3.31 -10.73 -3.57
C GLY A 92 2.22 -9.86 -2.95
N LEU A 93 1.21 -10.48 -2.35
CA LEU A 93 0.14 -9.76 -1.63
C LEU A 93 0.70 -8.92 -0.48
N SER A 94 1.64 -9.48 0.28
CA SER A 94 2.32 -8.75 1.36
C SER A 94 3.22 -7.61 0.87
N ALA A 95 3.64 -7.64 -0.40
CA ALA A 95 4.35 -6.56 -1.08
C ALA A 95 3.39 -5.51 -1.69
N GLY A 96 2.08 -5.60 -1.42
CA GLY A 96 1.07 -4.70 -1.98
C GLY A 96 0.73 -4.97 -3.45
N ALA A 97 1.10 -6.12 -3.99
CA ALA A 97 0.85 -6.49 -5.38
C ALA A 97 -0.52 -7.16 -5.56
N ARG A 98 -1.15 -6.94 -6.71
CA ARG A 98 -2.26 -7.75 -7.19
C ARG A 98 -1.70 -8.95 -7.97
N VAL A 99 -1.94 -10.16 -7.47
CA VAL A 99 -1.58 -11.38 -8.20
C VAL A 99 -2.56 -11.58 -9.37
N VAL A 100 -2.06 -11.41 -10.60
CA VAL A 100 -2.87 -11.49 -11.83
C VAL A 100 -2.73 -12.82 -12.58
N HIS A 101 -1.73 -13.63 -12.19
CA HIS A 101 -1.48 -14.94 -12.78
C HIS A 101 -0.69 -15.82 -11.82
N VAL A 102 -1.06 -17.10 -11.75
CA VAL A 102 -0.32 -18.12 -10.97
C VAL A 102 -0.14 -19.36 -11.82
N ALA A 103 1.11 -19.73 -12.06
CA ALA A 103 1.51 -20.98 -12.70
C ALA A 103 2.39 -21.79 -11.74
N SER A 104 2.46 -23.10 -11.97
CA SER A 104 3.25 -24.03 -11.16
C SER A 104 3.78 -25.18 -12.01
N GLY A 105 4.95 -25.70 -11.67
CA GLY A 105 5.58 -26.79 -12.40
C GLY A 105 6.29 -26.33 -13.67
N PRO A 106 6.78 -27.27 -14.51
CA PRO A 106 7.47 -26.92 -15.74
C PRO A 106 6.50 -26.30 -16.76
N MET A 107 6.76 -25.04 -17.12
CA MET A 107 5.90 -24.26 -18.02
C MET A 107 5.86 -24.86 -19.43
N ALA A 108 4.64 -25.10 -19.92
CA ALA A 108 4.33 -25.43 -21.29
C ALA A 108 4.09 -24.16 -22.15
N GLY A 109 3.77 -24.35 -23.43
CA GLY A 109 3.55 -23.23 -24.36
C GLY A 109 2.30 -22.42 -24.02
N ALA A 110 1.26 -23.10 -23.53
CA ALA A 110 0.03 -22.49 -23.07
C ALA A 110 0.26 -21.59 -21.85
N ASP A 111 1.11 -22.01 -20.89
CA ASP A 111 1.41 -21.22 -19.69
C ASP A 111 2.11 -19.90 -20.02
N VAL A 112 3.07 -19.93 -20.95
CA VAL A 112 3.75 -18.70 -21.41
C VAL A 112 2.76 -17.77 -22.11
N THR A 113 1.81 -18.32 -22.87
CA THR A 113 0.75 -17.54 -23.53
C THR A 113 -0.18 -16.89 -22.49
N ALA A 114 -0.62 -17.65 -21.49
CA ALA A 114 -1.46 -17.17 -20.41
C ALA A 114 -0.74 -16.09 -19.58
N LEU A 115 0.53 -16.30 -19.24
CA LEU A 115 1.38 -15.32 -18.57
C LEU A 115 1.44 -13.98 -19.33
N ARG A 116 1.62 -14.03 -20.65
CA ARG A 116 1.62 -12.81 -21.48
C ARG A 116 0.25 -12.13 -21.53
N ALA A 117 -0.82 -12.91 -21.68
CA ALA A 117 -2.18 -12.40 -21.71
C ALA A 117 -2.56 -11.69 -20.41
N ALA A 118 -2.03 -12.15 -19.27
CA ALA A 118 -2.21 -11.53 -17.98
C ALA A 118 -1.50 -10.17 -17.84
N ARG A 119 -0.61 -9.78 -18.77
CA ARG A 119 0.11 -8.48 -18.76
C ARG A 119 0.64 -8.11 -17.36
N PRO A 120 1.51 -8.95 -16.76
CA PRO A 120 2.13 -8.61 -15.48
C PRO A 120 3.09 -7.43 -15.64
N ASP A 121 3.27 -6.68 -14.57
CA ASP A 121 4.32 -5.68 -14.43
C ASP A 121 5.62 -6.32 -13.90
N VAL A 122 5.51 -7.37 -13.07
CA VAL A 122 6.63 -8.17 -12.55
C VAL A 122 6.29 -9.65 -12.60
N VAL A 123 7.28 -10.50 -12.88
CA VAL A 123 7.18 -11.95 -12.74
C VAL A 123 8.02 -12.40 -11.55
N LEU A 124 7.41 -13.02 -10.55
CA LEU A 124 8.10 -13.70 -9.47
C LEU A 124 8.27 -15.18 -9.84
N LEU A 125 9.51 -15.59 -10.04
CA LEU A 125 9.90 -16.97 -10.27
C LEU A 125 10.37 -17.60 -8.96
N VAL A 126 9.57 -18.52 -8.42
CA VAL A 126 9.81 -19.19 -7.14
C VAL A 126 10.25 -20.62 -7.39
N GLY A 127 11.39 -21.00 -6.84
CA GLY A 127 11.93 -22.36 -6.95
C GLY A 127 11.41 -23.30 -5.85
N GLY A 128 11.90 -24.54 -5.86
CA GLY A 128 11.81 -25.44 -4.72
C GLY A 128 12.76 -25.02 -3.59
N THR A 129 13.03 -25.93 -2.65
CA THR A 129 13.94 -25.68 -1.52
C THR A 129 15.40 -25.51 -1.97
N ASP A 130 16.21 -24.88 -1.12
CA ASP A 130 17.64 -24.77 -1.33
C ASP A 130 18.31 -26.14 -1.28
N GLY A 131 19.21 -26.40 -2.23
CA GLY A 131 19.84 -27.72 -2.40
C GLY A 131 18.90 -28.81 -2.93
N GLY A 132 17.63 -28.47 -3.23
CA GLY A 132 16.65 -29.36 -3.84
C GLY A 132 16.75 -29.40 -5.37
N ASN A 133 15.68 -29.89 -6.02
CA ASN A 133 15.61 -29.97 -7.47
C ASN A 133 15.62 -28.57 -8.13
N ALA A 134 16.59 -28.32 -9.01
CA ALA A 134 16.76 -27.08 -9.75
C ALA A 134 16.12 -27.08 -11.16
N ASP A 135 15.78 -28.25 -11.69
CA ASP A 135 15.42 -28.46 -13.10
C ASP A 135 14.22 -27.63 -13.52
N VAL A 136 13.16 -27.61 -12.70
CA VAL A 136 11.93 -26.85 -13.00
C VAL A 136 12.20 -25.35 -12.98
N LEU A 137 13.02 -24.88 -12.03
CA LEU A 137 13.38 -23.46 -11.92
C LEU A 137 14.16 -23.02 -13.17
N LEU A 138 15.17 -23.79 -13.55
CA LEU A 138 16.00 -23.54 -14.74
C LEU A 138 15.18 -23.64 -16.03
N HIS A 139 14.34 -24.66 -16.16
CA HIS A 139 13.43 -24.82 -17.28
C HIS A 139 12.53 -23.58 -17.43
N ASN A 140 11.88 -23.15 -16.34
CA ASN A 140 11.00 -22.00 -16.37
C ASN A 140 11.77 -20.70 -16.67
N ALA A 141 12.96 -20.52 -16.11
CA ALA A 141 13.84 -19.40 -16.42
C ALA A 141 14.16 -19.33 -17.92
N ARG A 142 14.58 -20.44 -18.54
CA ARG A 142 14.85 -20.55 -19.99
C ARG A 142 13.63 -20.19 -20.82
N ARG A 143 12.45 -20.67 -20.41
CA ARG A 143 11.18 -20.40 -21.11
C ARG A 143 10.80 -18.93 -21.03
N ILE A 144 10.91 -18.31 -19.86
CA ILE A 144 10.65 -16.88 -19.66
C ILE A 144 11.69 -16.03 -20.40
N ALA A 145 12.97 -16.40 -20.35
CA ALA A 145 14.06 -15.71 -21.03
C ALA A 145 13.80 -15.56 -22.54
N ARG A 146 13.40 -16.66 -23.17
CA ARG A 146 13.08 -16.73 -24.61
C ARG A 146 11.69 -16.23 -24.93
N ALA A 147 10.82 -16.09 -23.93
CA ALA A 147 9.50 -15.54 -24.12
C ALA A 147 9.58 -14.02 -24.29
N ARG A 148 8.76 -13.44 -25.18
CA ARG A 148 8.56 -11.99 -25.33
C ARG A 148 7.76 -11.39 -24.15
N VAL A 149 8.12 -11.73 -22.92
CA VAL A 149 7.52 -11.17 -21.69
C VAL A 149 8.30 -9.91 -21.31
N ALA A 150 7.69 -8.74 -21.42
CA ALA A 150 8.37 -7.45 -21.20
C ALA A 150 8.68 -7.17 -19.72
N ALA A 151 7.94 -7.81 -18.81
CA ALA A 151 8.08 -7.64 -17.38
C ALA A 151 9.47 -8.12 -16.89
N PRO A 152 10.15 -7.37 -16.00
CA PRO A 152 11.30 -7.87 -15.26
C PRO A 152 10.95 -9.08 -14.39
N VAL A 153 11.97 -9.91 -14.11
CA VAL A 153 11.84 -11.17 -13.36
C VAL A 153 12.52 -11.06 -12.00
N VAL A 154 11.79 -11.30 -10.91
CA VAL A 154 12.37 -11.54 -9.58
C VAL A 154 12.56 -13.03 -9.41
N VAL A 155 13.80 -13.46 -9.14
CA VAL A 155 14.15 -14.87 -8.94
C VAL A 155 14.35 -15.11 -7.45
N ALA A 156 13.47 -15.90 -6.85
CA ALA A 156 13.46 -16.21 -5.43
C ALA A 156 13.30 -17.72 -5.20
N GLY A 157 14.26 -18.48 -5.72
CA GLY A 157 14.28 -19.94 -5.68
C GLY A 157 15.63 -20.48 -5.25
N ASN A 158 15.82 -21.80 -5.43
CA ASN A 158 17.02 -22.54 -5.03
C ASN A 158 18.32 -21.75 -5.29
N VAL A 159 19.01 -21.35 -4.22
CA VAL A 159 20.22 -20.52 -4.29
C VAL A 159 21.35 -21.17 -5.09
N ALA A 160 21.42 -22.50 -5.13
CA ALA A 160 22.43 -23.23 -5.90
C ALA A 160 22.22 -23.10 -7.41
N ALA A 161 21.01 -22.78 -7.87
CA ALA A 161 20.67 -22.59 -9.27
C ALA A 161 20.61 -21.11 -9.68
N ALA A 162 20.82 -20.18 -8.74
CA ALA A 162 20.62 -18.76 -8.96
C ALA A 162 21.53 -18.18 -10.05
N GLU A 163 22.81 -18.55 -10.06
CA GLU A 163 23.78 -18.08 -11.07
C GLU A 163 23.43 -18.56 -12.47
N GLU A 164 23.02 -19.82 -12.63
CA GLU A 164 22.64 -20.37 -13.92
C GLU A 164 21.32 -19.77 -14.42
N VAL A 165 20.34 -19.56 -13.55
CA VAL A 165 19.10 -18.84 -13.88
C VAL A 165 19.41 -17.41 -14.34
N ALA A 166 20.29 -16.71 -13.61
CA ALA A 166 20.71 -15.35 -13.96
C ALA A 166 21.39 -15.32 -15.35
N ALA A 167 22.25 -16.28 -15.65
CA ALA A 167 22.89 -16.42 -16.96
C ALA A 167 21.88 -16.62 -18.10
N GLU A 168 20.86 -17.47 -17.89
CA GLU A 168 19.80 -17.71 -18.89
C GLU A 168 18.97 -16.44 -19.18
N LEU A 169 18.62 -15.67 -18.14
CA LEU A 169 17.88 -14.42 -18.28
C LEU A 169 18.76 -13.33 -18.92
N ALA A 170 20.01 -13.20 -18.49
CA ALA A 170 20.98 -12.25 -19.05
C ALA A 170 21.26 -12.52 -20.53
N GLY A 171 21.34 -13.80 -20.92
CA GLY A 171 21.64 -14.22 -22.29
C GLY A 171 20.61 -13.75 -23.34
N THR A 172 19.40 -13.37 -22.92
CA THR A 172 18.39 -12.78 -23.81
C THR A 172 18.11 -11.30 -23.53
N GLY A 173 18.92 -10.66 -22.69
CA GLY A 173 18.76 -9.26 -22.29
C GLY A 173 17.54 -9.01 -21.40
N ARG A 174 17.04 -10.03 -20.70
CA ARG A 174 15.95 -9.82 -19.72
C ARG A 174 16.48 -9.07 -18.51
N ARG A 175 15.64 -8.17 -18.01
CA ARG A 175 15.87 -7.50 -16.72
C ARG A 175 15.44 -8.46 -15.61
N TYR A 176 16.29 -8.64 -14.62
CA TYR A 176 16.01 -9.52 -13.50
C TYR A 176 16.70 -9.05 -12.22
N VAL A 177 16.18 -9.51 -11.10
CA VAL A 177 16.76 -9.35 -9.76
C VAL A 177 16.76 -10.72 -9.09
N VAL A 178 17.89 -11.12 -8.53
CA VAL A 178 18.02 -12.37 -7.77
C VAL A 178 18.00 -12.03 -6.28
N THR A 179 17.29 -12.84 -5.51
CA THR A 179 17.16 -12.71 -4.06
C THR A 179 17.25 -14.08 -3.38
N GLY A 180 17.33 -14.10 -2.05
CA GLY A 180 17.12 -15.30 -1.26
C GLY A 180 15.79 -16.00 -1.58
N ASN A 181 15.78 -17.31 -1.41
CA ASN A 181 14.65 -18.18 -1.70
C ASN A 181 13.44 -17.85 -0.80
N VAL A 182 12.22 -17.83 -1.34
CA VAL A 182 10.98 -17.66 -0.56
C VAL A 182 10.72 -18.88 0.33
N LEU A 183 11.16 -20.07 -0.08
CA LEU A 183 10.96 -21.32 0.65
C LEU A 183 12.27 -22.11 0.71
N PRO A 184 13.28 -21.65 1.46
CA PRO A 184 14.59 -22.30 1.48
C PRO A 184 14.52 -23.73 2.01
N ARG A 185 13.57 -24.04 2.89
CA ARG A 185 13.33 -25.38 3.46
C ARG A 185 11.82 -25.65 3.57
N ILE A 186 11.44 -26.93 3.59
CA ILE A 186 10.05 -27.34 3.74
C ILE A 186 9.48 -26.74 5.03
N GLY A 187 8.33 -26.07 4.91
CA GLY A 187 7.64 -25.44 6.05
C GLY A 187 8.24 -24.12 6.54
N ALA A 188 9.30 -23.60 5.93
CA ALA A 188 9.92 -22.33 6.30
C ALA A 188 9.81 -21.32 5.16
N VAL A 189 8.95 -20.30 5.32
CA VAL A 189 8.77 -19.21 4.34
C VAL A 189 9.62 -18.02 4.77
N GLU A 190 10.49 -17.54 3.88
CA GLU A 190 11.36 -16.38 4.08
C GLU A 190 10.94 -15.26 3.09
N PRO A 191 9.96 -14.41 3.46
CA PRO A 191 9.35 -13.46 2.52
C PRO A 191 10.21 -12.21 2.27
N GLY A 192 11.16 -11.89 3.16
CA GLY A 192 11.82 -10.59 3.23
C GLY A 192 12.54 -10.20 1.94
N GLY A 193 13.42 -11.07 1.45
CA GLY A 193 14.21 -10.79 0.24
C GLY A 193 13.35 -10.62 -1.00
N ALA A 194 12.41 -11.55 -1.25
CA ALA A 194 11.50 -11.46 -2.37
C ALA A 194 10.56 -10.24 -2.30
N ARG A 195 10.07 -9.89 -1.12
CA ARG A 195 9.28 -8.67 -0.92
C ARG A 195 10.08 -7.41 -1.28
N ALA A 196 11.33 -7.32 -0.81
CA ALA A 196 12.21 -6.20 -1.11
C ALA A 196 12.51 -6.10 -2.63
N ALA A 197 12.85 -7.22 -3.27
CA ALA A 197 13.13 -7.25 -4.71
C ALA A 197 11.89 -6.90 -5.56
N ILE A 198 10.70 -7.37 -5.20
CA ILE A 198 9.44 -7.00 -5.87
C ILE A 198 9.21 -5.48 -5.78
N ARG A 199 9.42 -4.90 -4.59
CA ARG A 199 9.25 -3.46 -4.34
C ARG A 199 10.28 -2.62 -5.11
N GLU A 200 11.54 -3.02 -5.10
CA GLU A 200 12.62 -2.37 -5.86
C GLU A 200 12.29 -2.36 -7.36
N VAL A 201 11.93 -3.53 -7.91
CA VAL A 201 11.57 -3.63 -9.32
C VAL A 201 10.34 -2.76 -9.64
N PHE A 202 9.35 -2.73 -8.75
CA PHE A 202 8.17 -1.88 -8.93
C PHE A 202 8.54 -0.39 -8.99
N LEU A 203 9.40 0.07 -8.07
CA LEU A 203 9.87 1.44 -8.01
C LEU A 203 10.65 1.83 -9.25
N GLU A 204 11.63 1.02 -9.67
CA GLU A 204 12.49 1.36 -10.79
C GLU A 204 11.77 1.26 -12.14
N HIS A 205 10.93 0.23 -12.32
CA HIS A 205 10.44 -0.16 -13.65
C HIS A 205 9.01 0.27 -13.94
N VAL A 206 8.17 0.35 -12.91
CA VAL A 206 6.75 0.67 -13.07
C VAL A 206 6.51 2.13 -12.75
N ILE A 207 6.94 2.58 -11.57
CA ILE A 207 6.78 3.97 -11.14
C ILE A 207 7.85 4.87 -11.81
N GLY A 208 9.12 4.51 -11.69
CA GLY A 208 10.24 5.24 -12.29
C GLY A 208 10.44 4.98 -13.78
N GLY A 209 9.67 4.06 -14.37
CA GLY A 209 9.72 3.76 -15.79
C GLY A 209 9.13 4.86 -16.67
N SER A 210 9.33 4.74 -17.99
CA SER A 210 8.84 5.73 -18.97
C SER A 210 7.31 5.85 -19.10
N ARG A 211 6.55 5.13 -18.26
CA ARG A 211 5.08 5.16 -18.26
C ARG A 211 4.53 6.40 -17.57
N LEU A 212 5.21 6.92 -16.54
CA LEU A 212 4.73 8.05 -15.75
C LEU A 212 5.44 9.36 -16.08
N SER A 213 6.73 9.29 -16.42
CA SER A 213 7.51 10.45 -16.84
C SER A 213 8.42 10.11 -18.01
N ARG A 214 8.66 11.07 -18.91
CA ARG A 214 9.56 10.89 -20.06
C ARG A 214 11.04 10.99 -19.68
N GLY A 215 11.35 11.60 -18.54
CA GLY A 215 12.71 11.82 -18.05
C GLY A 215 13.13 10.87 -16.92
N ARG A 216 14.44 10.83 -16.62
CA ARG A 216 14.98 10.11 -15.45
C ARG A 216 14.78 10.86 -14.12
N GLY A 217 14.23 12.09 -14.17
CA GLY A 217 14.03 12.95 -13.00
C GLY A 217 13.13 12.29 -11.97
N PHE A 218 11.94 11.83 -12.38
CA PHE A 218 10.96 11.23 -11.47
C PHE A 218 11.49 9.99 -10.74
N ALA A 219 12.15 9.08 -11.46
CA ALA A 219 12.75 7.87 -10.87
C ALA A 219 13.80 8.19 -9.78
N ARG A 220 14.49 9.34 -9.88
CA ARG A 220 15.45 9.80 -8.86
C ARG A 220 14.79 10.46 -7.66
N LEU A 221 13.56 10.93 -7.78
CA LEU A 221 12.82 11.56 -6.68
C LEU A 221 12.03 10.53 -5.86
N VAL A 222 11.50 9.50 -6.52
CA VAL A 222 10.65 8.50 -5.86
C VAL A 222 11.49 7.62 -4.92
N ARG A 223 11.15 7.62 -3.64
CA ARG A 223 11.76 6.79 -2.58
C ARG A 223 10.92 5.57 -2.23
N ALA A 224 9.60 5.64 -2.42
CA ALA A 224 8.68 4.60 -1.99
C ALA A 224 7.37 4.61 -2.79
N ALA A 225 6.65 3.49 -2.77
CA ALA A 225 5.25 3.52 -3.12
C ALA A 225 4.49 4.30 -2.04
N THR A 226 3.45 5.06 -2.39
CA THR A 226 2.66 5.83 -1.42
C THR A 226 2.23 4.99 -0.21
N PRO A 227 1.70 3.76 -0.38
CA PRO A 227 1.27 2.99 0.76
C PRO A 227 2.39 2.56 1.70
N ASP A 228 3.60 2.31 1.17
CA ASP A 228 4.75 1.97 1.99
C ASP A 228 5.23 3.18 2.79
N ALA A 229 5.22 4.37 2.16
CA ALA A 229 5.52 5.63 2.85
C ALA A 229 4.48 5.89 3.95
N VAL A 230 3.19 5.71 3.69
CA VAL A 230 2.15 5.87 4.71
C VAL A 230 2.35 4.87 5.84
N LEU A 231 2.52 3.57 5.56
CA LEU A 231 2.75 2.55 6.60
C LEU A 231 3.98 2.90 7.46
N ARG A 232 5.08 3.33 6.82
CA ARG A 232 6.28 3.78 7.54
C ARG A 232 5.99 5.01 8.42
N GLY A 233 5.13 5.91 7.96
CA GLY A 233 4.64 7.03 8.75
C GLY A 233 3.81 6.59 9.97
N VAL A 234 2.93 5.60 9.80
CA VAL A 234 2.15 5.00 10.89
C VAL A 234 3.06 4.33 11.93
N GLU A 235 4.09 3.62 11.49
CA GLU A 235 5.09 3.02 12.38
C GLU A 235 5.78 4.07 13.24
N LEU A 236 6.21 5.16 12.63
CA LEU A 236 6.88 6.23 13.35
C LEU A 236 5.91 6.95 14.31
N LEU A 237 4.65 7.14 13.91
CA LEU A 237 3.61 7.69 14.76
C LEU A 237 3.39 6.81 16.00
N ALA A 238 3.24 5.49 15.82
CA ALA A 238 3.09 4.54 16.92
C ALA A 238 4.29 4.59 17.88
N GLN A 239 5.51 4.68 17.35
CA GLN A 239 6.73 4.83 18.16
C GLN A 239 6.77 6.15 18.94
N VAL A 240 6.35 7.27 18.33
CA VAL A 240 6.32 8.58 18.98
C VAL A 240 5.26 8.62 20.08
N ARG A 241 4.13 7.94 19.87
CA ARG A 241 3.04 7.86 20.84
C ARG A 241 3.28 6.82 21.94
N GLY A 242 4.06 5.80 21.66
CA GLY A 242 4.25 4.67 22.57
C GLY A 242 2.99 3.81 22.73
N GLU A 243 2.12 3.79 21.71
CA GLU A 243 0.85 3.06 21.71
C GLU A 243 0.56 2.47 20.33
N ASP A 244 -0.32 1.47 20.29
CA ASP A 244 -0.77 0.84 19.06
C ASP A 244 -1.67 1.78 18.26
N VAL A 245 -1.47 1.82 16.93
CA VAL A 245 -2.13 2.77 16.03
C VAL A 245 -2.87 2.04 14.92
N LEU A 246 -4.10 2.48 14.66
CA LEU A 246 -4.90 2.12 13.48
C LEU A 246 -5.12 3.36 12.62
N VAL A 247 -4.92 3.26 11.31
CA VAL A 247 -5.23 4.35 10.36
C VAL A 247 -6.25 3.84 9.36
N VAL A 248 -7.30 4.63 9.12
CA VAL A 248 -8.28 4.38 8.07
C VAL A 248 -8.22 5.53 7.06
N ASP A 249 -7.76 5.26 5.85
CA ASP A 249 -7.64 6.22 4.75
C ASP A 249 -8.77 5.99 3.74
N VAL A 250 -9.79 6.85 3.78
CA VAL A 250 -10.99 6.74 2.94
C VAL A 250 -10.79 7.55 1.64
N GLY A 251 -10.47 6.83 0.57
CA GLY A 251 -10.27 7.39 -0.76
C GLY A 251 -11.51 7.38 -1.66
N GLY A 252 -11.38 7.98 -2.84
CA GLY A 252 -12.42 7.94 -3.86
C GLY A 252 -12.55 6.56 -4.53
N ALA A 253 -11.46 5.79 -4.60
CA ALA A 253 -11.43 4.47 -5.23
C ALA A 253 -11.28 3.32 -4.23
N THR A 254 -10.49 3.50 -3.17
CA THR A 254 -10.21 2.46 -2.18
C THR A 254 -10.38 3.01 -0.77
N THR A 255 -10.61 2.11 0.19
CA THR A 255 -10.36 2.40 1.61
C THR A 255 -9.20 1.53 2.07
N ASP A 256 -8.16 2.17 2.59
CA ASP A 256 -6.96 1.50 3.08
C ASP A 256 -6.96 1.51 4.62
N VAL A 257 -6.67 0.36 5.23
CA VAL A 257 -6.55 0.24 6.69
C VAL A 257 -5.14 -0.18 7.04
N TYR A 258 -4.45 0.62 7.84
CA TYR A 258 -3.11 0.34 8.35
C TYR A 258 -3.18 0.06 9.84
N SER A 259 -2.42 -0.92 10.33
CA SER A 259 -2.23 -1.13 11.76
C SER A 259 -0.77 -1.36 12.11
N VAL A 260 -0.37 -0.78 13.23
CA VAL A 260 0.91 -1.02 13.91
C VAL A 260 0.57 -1.42 15.34
N LEU A 261 0.75 -2.70 15.63
CA LEU A 261 0.31 -3.36 16.85
C LEU A 261 1.52 -3.91 17.63
N THR A 262 1.46 -3.89 18.95
CA THR A 262 2.52 -4.42 19.81
C THR A 262 2.28 -5.91 20.08
N PRO A 263 3.25 -6.80 19.81
CA PRO A 263 3.11 -8.22 20.11
C PRO A 263 2.89 -8.49 21.61
N GLN A 264 1.96 -9.38 21.96
CA GLN A 264 1.67 -9.78 23.35
C GLN A 264 1.90 -11.28 23.58
N GLY A 265 2.28 -11.67 24.81
CA GLY A 265 2.31 -13.08 25.25
C GLY A 265 3.33 -13.98 24.54
N GLU A 266 2.94 -15.23 24.24
CA GLU A 266 3.77 -16.21 23.51
C GLU A 266 4.18 -15.71 22.10
N ASP A 267 3.39 -14.80 21.51
CA ASP A 267 3.66 -14.21 20.21
C ASP A 267 4.86 -13.21 20.23
N ALA A 268 5.24 -12.70 21.41
CA ALA A 268 6.43 -11.85 21.57
C ALA A 268 7.74 -12.66 21.45
N ALA A 269 7.70 -13.98 21.70
CA ALA A 269 8.85 -14.87 21.59
C ALA A 269 9.11 -15.35 20.14
N LEU A 270 8.07 -15.36 19.30
CA LEU A 270 8.12 -15.72 17.88
C LEU A 270 8.54 -14.52 17.01
N ARG A 271 9.75 -14.00 17.24
CA ARG A 271 10.39 -13.11 16.26
C ARG A 271 11.23 -13.91 15.27
N ARG A 272 10.72 -14.05 14.05
CA ARG A 272 11.39 -13.63 12.80
C ARG A 272 10.48 -13.85 11.57
N ASP A 273 10.31 -12.76 10.83
CA ASP A 273 9.96 -12.63 9.40
C ASP A 273 8.56 -13.03 8.89
N VAL A 274 7.86 -14.00 9.49
CA VAL A 274 6.46 -14.32 9.08
C VAL A 274 5.44 -13.62 9.99
N VAL A 275 5.65 -13.68 11.31
CA VAL A 275 4.77 -13.07 12.33
C VAL A 275 4.94 -11.54 12.41
N GLY A 276 6.13 -11.01 12.10
CA GLY A 276 6.40 -9.56 12.08
C GLY A 276 5.45 -8.76 11.17
N THR A 277 5.04 -9.35 10.05
CA THR A 277 4.07 -8.73 9.11
C THR A 277 2.61 -8.73 9.61
N LEU A 278 2.28 -9.46 10.68
CA LEU A 278 0.93 -9.42 11.26
C LEU A 278 0.75 -8.20 12.19
N TRP A 279 1.85 -7.71 12.76
CA TRP A 279 1.87 -6.54 13.64
C TRP A 279 1.94 -5.22 12.87
N HIS A 280 2.49 -5.25 11.66
CA HIS A 280 2.51 -4.14 10.70
C HIS A 280 1.73 -4.56 9.48
N ALA A 281 0.49 -4.09 9.35
CA ALA A 281 -0.39 -4.55 8.30
C ALA A 281 -1.02 -3.39 7.53
N ARG A 282 -1.30 -3.68 6.27
CA ARG A 282 -2.16 -2.87 5.42
C ARG A 282 -3.17 -3.80 4.75
N THR A 283 -4.45 -3.43 4.82
CA THR A 283 -5.49 -4.01 3.98
C THR A 283 -5.99 -2.95 3.01
N VAL A 284 -6.27 -3.36 1.77
CA VAL A 284 -6.76 -2.48 0.71
C VAL A 284 -8.12 -2.97 0.26
N GLU A 285 -9.14 -2.16 0.50
CA GLU A 285 -10.51 -2.49 0.14
C GLU A 285 -10.86 -1.80 -1.17
N ALA A 286 -10.59 -2.51 -2.27
CA ALA A 286 -10.75 -1.97 -3.61
C ALA A 286 -12.20 -1.71 -4.02
N ASP A 287 -13.16 -2.36 -3.35
CA ASP A 287 -14.60 -2.18 -3.52
C ASP A 287 -15.18 -1.09 -2.61
N LEU A 288 -14.39 -0.50 -1.70
CA LEU A 288 -14.87 0.48 -0.71
C LEU A 288 -14.37 1.90 -1.01
N GLY A 289 -14.67 2.43 -2.20
CA GLY A 289 -14.28 3.78 -2.62
C GLY A 289 -15.46 4.75 -2.65
N MET A 290 -15.29 5.97 -2.15
CA MET A 290 -16.38 6.96 -2.03
C MET A 290 -16.93 7.53 -3.36
N ARG A 291 -16.26 7.27 -4.49
CA ARG A 291 -16.64 7.79 -5.82
C ARG A 291 -16.65 6.67 -6.86
N TRP A 292 -15.46 6.24 -7.27
CA TRP A 292 -15.26 5.27 -8.36
C TRP A 292 -15.83 3.87 -8.05
N ASN A 293 -15.93 3.54 -6.77
CA ASN A 293 -16.43 2.24 -6.29
C ASN A 293 -17.58 2.40 -5.28
N ALA A 294 -18.34 3.51 -5.35
CA ALA A 294 -19.37 3.80 -4.36
C ALA A 294 -20.48 2.73 -4.32
N GLY A 295 -20.80 2.12 -5.46
CA GLY A 295 -21.70 0.98 -5.53
C GLY A 295 -21.19 -0.25 -4.76
N GLY A 296 -19.87 -0.47 -4.72
CA GLY A 296 -19.27 -1.59 -3.98
C GLY A 296 -19.46 -1.47 -2.46
N ILE A 297 -19.51 -0.25 -1.92
CA ILE A 297 -19.85 -0.02 -0.50
C ILE A 297 -21.28 -0.49 -0.21
N VAL A 298 -22.23 -0.21 -1.11
CA VAL A 298 -23.63 -0.63 -0.97
C VAL A 298 -23.75 -2.15 -1.02
N GLU A 299 -23.13 -2.78 -2.01
CA GLU A 299 -23.13 -4.25 -2.15
C GLU A 299 -22.48 -4.95 -0.94
N ALA A 300 -21.37 -4.38 -0.44
CA ALA A 300 -20.68 -4.88 0.73
C ALA A 300 -21.53 -4.72 2.00
N ALA A 301 -22.19 -3.57 2.18
CA ALA A 301 -23.10 -3.33 3.29
C ALA A 301 -24.26 -4.33 3.31
N ASP A 302 -24.89 -4.58 2.16
CA ASP A 302 -25.97 -5.57 2.04
C ASP A 302 -25.52 -6.99 2.42
N ARG A 303 -24.36 -7.41 1.91
CA ARG A 303 -23.76 -8.71 2.22
C ARG A 303 -23.49 -8.88 3.72
N GLU A 304 -23.07 -7.80 4.36
CA GLU A 304 -22.72 -7.72 5.78
C GLU A 304 -23.91 -7.34 6.69
N ARG A 305 -25.12 -7.23 6.10
CA ARG A 305 -26.35 -6.82 6.78
C ARG A 305 -26.21 -5.49 7.53
N LEU A 306 -25.38 -4.59 7.01
CA LEU A 306 -25.22 -3.23 7.51
C LEU A 306 -26.27 -2.33 6.85
N THR A 307 -27.16 -1.76 7.66
CA THR A 307 -28.26 -0.92 7.13
C THR A 307 -27.74 0.42 6.61
N LEU A 308 -27.94 0.65 5.31
CA LEU A 308 -27.75 1.95 4.67
C LEU A 308 -29.10 2.61 4.35
N PRO A 309 -29.31 3.88 4.71
CA PRO A 309 -30.50 4.64 4.32
C PRO A 309 -30.65 4.74 2.79
N ASP A 310 -31.89 4.77 2.29
CA ASP A 310 -32.16 4.93 0.85
C ASP A 310 -31.49 6.17 0.23
N PRO A 311 -31.45 7.34 0.90
CA PRO A 311 -30.69 8.50 0.39
C PRO A 311 -29.20 8.20 0.18
N ALA A 312 -28.56 7.40 1.05
CA ALA A 312 -27.15 7.02 0.89
C ALA A 312 -26.93 6.10 -0.32
N ARG A 313 -27.87 5.19 -0.59
CA ARG A 313 -27.84 4.31 -1.77
C ARG A 313 -28.02 5.10 -3.06
N ALA A 314 -28.97 6.05 -3.08
CA ALA A 314 -29.18 6.94 -4.21
C ALA A 314 -27.95 7.86 -4.44
N TRP A 315 -27.34 8.35 -3.36
CA TRP A 315 -26.12 9.13 -3.42
C TRP A 315 -24.94 8.33 -3.98
N ALA A 316 -24.75 7.09 -3.56
CA ALA A 316 -23.73 6.20 -4.10
C ALA A 316 -23.87 6.01 -5.62
N ALA A 317 -25.09 5.83 -6.13
CA ALA A 317 -25.36 5.77 -7.56
C ALA A 317 -25.03 7.10 -8.27
N THR A 318 -25.35 8.23 -7.63
CA THR A 318 -25.07 9.58 -8.16
C THR A 318 -23.57 9.83 -8.34
N VAL A 319 -22.78 9.58 -7.30
CA VAL A 319 -21.32 9.82 -7.34
C VAL A 319 -20.57 8.77 -8.17
N LEU A 320 -21.14 7.59 -8.39
CA LEU A 320 -20.60 6.61 -9.32
C LEU A 320 -20.77 7.08 -10.78
N ALA A 321 -21.92 7.66 -11.10
CA ALA A 321 -22.21 8.22 -12.42
C ALA A 321 -21.42 9.51 -12.71
N ASP A 322 -21.18 10.32 -11.68
CA ASP A 322 -20.37 11.53 -11.73
C ASP A 322 -19.38 11.58 -10.55
N PRO A 323 -18.17 10.99 -10.68
CA PRO A 323 -17.15 10.99 -9.63
C PRO A 323 -16.67 12.38 -9.20
N GLY A 324 -16.94 13.43 -10.01
CA GLY A 324 -16.63 14.82 -9.68
C GLY A 324 -17.67 15.48 -8.78
N ARG A 325 -18.85 14.88 -8.60
CA ARG A 325 -19.91 15.37 -7.73
C ARG A 325 -19.44 15.42 -6.27
N LEU A 326 -19.63 16.57 -5.63
CA LEU A 326 -19.38 16.78 -4.21
C LEU A 326 -20.69 17.08 -3.48
N ALA A 327 -20.78 16.69 -2.20
CA ALA A 327 -21.89 17.06 -1.35
C ALA A 327 -21.86 18.55 -1.04
N THR A 328 -23.01 19.22 -1.22
CA THR A 328 -23.16 20.67 -1.06
C THR A 328 -24.33 21.05 -0.16
N THR A 329 -25.30 20.15 0.01
CA THR A 329 -26.47 20.34 0.89
C THR A 329 -26.39 19.43 2.11
N ASP A 330 -27.14 19.76 3.18
CA ASP A 330 -27.20 18.95 4.40
C ASP A 330 -27.66 17.50 4.13
N ALA A 331 -28.61 17.33 3.20
CA ALA A 331 -29.09 16.01 2.81
C ALA A 331 -28.01 15.19 2.06
N GLU A 332 -27.25 15.84 1.17
CA GLU A 332 -26.12 15.21 0.49
C GLU A 332 -25.01 14.86 1.50
N TRP A 333 -24.72 15.73 2.48
CA TRP A 333 -23.76 15.44 3.54
C TRP A 333 -24.19 14.30 4.45
N ALA A 334 -25.47 14.20 4.80
CA ALA A 334 -25.98 13.07 5.58
C ALA A 334 -25.85 11.74 4.81
N ALA A 335 -26.08 11.76 3.49
CA ALA A 335 -25.89 10.60 2.62
C ALA A 335 -24.41 10.23 2.46
N GLU A 336 -23.53 11.22 2.26
CA GLU A 336 -22.07 11.06 2.19
C GLU A 336 -21.52 10.49 3.51
N GLU A 337 -21.96 11.01 4.65
CA GLU A 337 -21.58 10.51 5.98
C GLU A 337 -21.97 9.05 6.15
N ALA A 338 -23.22 8.69 5.85
CA ALA A 338 -23.70 7.31 5.97
C ALA A 338 -22.88 6.34 5.12
N LEU A 339 -22.55 6.73 3.89
CA LEU A 339 -21.72 5.94 2.98
C LEU A 339 -20.28 5.81 3.50
N ALA A 340 -19.68 6.90 3.98
CA ALA A 340 -18.32 6.90 4.53
C ALA A 340 -18.21 6.08 5.81
N ARG A 341 -19.20 6.19 6.72
CA ARG A 341 -19.27 5.35 7.93
C ARG A 341 -19.35 3.88 7.59
N ALA A 342 -20.15 3.51 6.58
CA ALA A 342 -20.21 2.13 6.12
C ALA A 342 -18.87 1.65 5.55
N ALA A 343 -18.19 2.46 4.72
CA ALA A 343 -16.87 2.13 4.21
C ALA A 343 -15.85 1.89 5.33
N VAL A 344 -15.80 2.76 6.34
CA VAL A 344 -14.92 2.59 7.51
C VAL A 344 -15.25 1.30 8.26
N VAL A 345 -16.51 1.06 8.61
CA VAL A 345 -16.93 -0.14 9.34
C VAL A 345 -16.55 -1.40 8.57
N LEU A 346 -16.90 -1.46 7.28
CA LEU A 346 -16.63 -2.62 6.43
C LEU A 346 -15.12 -2.87 6.27
N ALA A 347 -14.33 -1.82 6.09
CA ALA A 347 -12.89 -1.94 5.93
C ALA A 347 -12.21 -2.42 7.22
N VAL A 348 -12.59 -1.86 8.37
CA VAL A 348 -12.02 -2.28 9.66
C VAL A 348 -12.48 -3.71 10.01
N ARG A 349 -13.74 -4.10 9.71
CA ARG A 349 -14.19 -5.50 9.84
C ARG A 349 -13.28 -6.47 9.09
N ARG A 350 -13.03 -6.19 7.82
CA ARG A 350 -12.20 -7.05 6.96
C ARG A 350 -10.74 -7.05 7.41
N HIS A 351 -10.24 -5.92 7.89
CA HIS A 351 -8.89 -5.82 8.46
C HIS A 351 -8.74 -6.65 9.75
N GLY A 352 -9.73 -6.60 10.65
CA GLY A 352 -9.70 -7.29 11.94
C GLY A 352 -9.97 -8.80 11.89
N ARG A 353 -10.68 -9.27 10.86
CA ARG A 353 -11.03 -10.69 10.71
C ARG A 353 -9.80 -11.58 10.46
N PRO A 354 -9.86 -12.86 10.87
CA PRO A 354 -8.83 -13.84 10.54
C PRO A 354 -8.65 -13.97 9.02
N GLY A 355 -7.41 -14.14 8.56
CA GLY A 355 -7.10 -14.32 7.14
C GLY A 355 -7.49 -15.70 6.63
N ALA A 356 -7.49 -16.71 7.50
CA ALA A 356 -7.90 -18.08 7.20
C ALA A 356 -8.66 -18.74 8.38
N PRO A 357 -9.45 -19.80 8.12
CA PRO A 357 -10.09 -20.58 9.18
C PRO A 357 -9.06 -21.13 10.18
N GLY A 358 -9.32 -20.92 11.47
CA GLY A 358 -8.42 -21.35 12.56
C GLY A 358 -7.38 -20.32 12.98
N GLU A 359 -7.22 -19.22 12.22
CA GLU A 359 -6.40 -18.09 12.65
C GLU A 359 -7.13 -17.22 13.68
N ARG A 360 -6.36 -16.52 14.53
CA ARG A 360 -6.92 -15.55 15.48
C ARG A 360 -7.23 -14.24 14.76
N PRO A 361 -8.30 -13.52 15.16
CA PRO A 361 -8.54 -12.17 14.68
C PRO A 361 -7.40 -11.25 15.14
N ARG A 362 -7.20 -10.14 14.43
CA ARG A 362 -6.19 -9.15 14.85
C ARG A 362 -6.58 -8.53 16.19
N PRO A 363 -5.64 -8.31 17.12
CA PRO A 363 -5.91 -7.77 18.44
C PRO A 363 -6.11 -6.24 18.40
N LEU A 364 -7.11 -5.78 17.67
CA LEU A 364 -7.38 -4.35 17.49
C LEU A 364 -7.96 -3.68 18.75
N ALA A 365 -8.40 -4.46 19.74
CA ALA A 365 -9.02 -3.94 20.97
C ALA A 365 -8.09 -3.03 21.79
N ASP A 366 -6.79 -3.27 21.72
CA ASP A 366 -5.78 -2.57 22.51
C ASP A 366 -5.15 -1.39 21.77
N VAL A 367 -5.63 -1.07 20.56
CA VAL A 367 -5.23 0.15 19.83
C VAL A 367 -5.55 1.37 20.69
N GLY A 368 -4.53 2.20 20.92
CA GLY A 368 -4.66 3.44 21.70
C GLY A 368 -5.13 4.63 20.85
N LEU A 369 -4.84 4.61 19.55
CA LEU A 369 -5.13 5.73 18.64
C LEU A 369 -5.69 5.24 17.30
N VAL A 370 -6.83 5.81 16.89
CA VAL A 370 -7.39 5.68 15.55
C VAL A 370 -7.23 6.99 14.79
N VAL A 371 -6.52 6.94 13.66
CA VAL A 371 -6.32 8.08 12.77
C VAL A 371 -7.23 7.96 11.56
N GLY A 372 -8.04 8.97 11.32
CA GLY A 372 -8.80 9.13 10.09
C GLY A 372 -8.04 9.93 9.04
N SER A 373 -7.89 9.41 7.84
CA SER A 373 -7.35 10.12 6.68
C SER A 373 -8.25 9.94 5.45
N GLY A 374 -7.97 10.67 4.38
CA GLY A 374 -8.68 10.52 3.12
C GLY A 374 -9.57 11.71 2.77
N GLY A 375 -10.14 11.67 1.56
CA GLY A 375 -10.83 12.82 0.97
C GLY A 375 -12.04 13.27 1.79
N VAL A 376 -12.92 12.33 2.13
CA VAL A 376 -14.13 12.65 2.92
C VAL A 376 -13.76 13.19 4.30
N LEU A 377 -12.74 12.63 4.95
CA LEU A 377 -12.32 13.06 6.29
C LEU A 377 -11.64 14.42 6.34
N ARG A 378 -10.95 14.80 5.25
CA ARG A 378 -10.25 16.10 5.14
C ARG A 378 -11.14 17.26 4.74
N HIS A 379 -12.16 17.00 3.93
CA HIS A 379 -12.96 18.05 3.28
C HIS A 379 -14.40 18.14 3.80
N ALA A 380 -14.87 17.15 4.58
CA ALA A 380 -16.19 17.21 5.17
C ALA A 380 -16.27 18.23 6.34
N PRO A 381 -17.49 18.69 6.68
CA PRO A 381 -17.72 19.43 7.91
C PRO A 381 -17.16 18.67 9.13
N PRO A 382 -16.62 19.35 10.16
CA PRO A 382 -15.98 18.69 11.30
C PRO A 382 -16.84 17.63 11.99
N ALA A 383 -18.15 17.86 12.09
CA ALA A 383 -19.09 16.89 12.67
C ALA A 383 -19.16 15.59 11.85
N VAL A 384 -19.18 15.69 10.52
CA VAL A 384 -19.19 14.54 9.60
C VAL A 384 -17.87 13.78 9.72
N SER A 385 -16.73 14.47 9.66
CA SER A 385 -15.42 13.82 9.79
C SER A 385 -15.26 13.07 11.12
N ALA A 386 -15.71 13.67 12.22
CA ALA A 386 -15.70 13.04 13.54
C ALA A 386 -16.60 11.79 13.58
N ALA A 387 -17.81 11.87 13.03
CA ALA A 387 -18.75 10.75 12.98
C ALA A 387 -18.24 9.59 12.12
N VAL A 388 -17.55 9.88 11.00
CA VAL A 388 -16.95 8.88 10.12
C VAL A 388 -15.81 8.14 10.82
N VAL A 389 -14.88 8.84 11.48
CA VAL A 389 -13.78 8.16 12.21
C VAL A 389 -14.30 7.38 13.41
N ALA A 390 -15.26 7.93 14.15
CA ALA A 390 -15.86 7.26 15.29
C ALA A 390 -16.53 5.92 14.92
N ALA A 391 -16.95 5.74 13.67
CA ALA A 391 -17.53 4.49 13.19
C ALA A 391 -16.57 3.30 13.30
N ALA A 392 -15.25 3.53 13.29
CA ALA A 392 -14.24 2.49 13.52
C ALA A 392 -14.28 1.92 14.95
N LEU A 393 -14.86 2.65 15.90
CA LEU A 393 -14.85 2.30 17.33
C LEU A 393 -16.11 1.56 17.79
N THR A 394 -17.18 1.57 16.99
CA THR A 394 -18.54 1.24 17.48
C THR A 394 -19.15 -0.03 16.89
N ASP A 395 -18.42 -0.75 16.03
CA ASP A 395 -18.96 -1.92 15.31
C ASP A 395 -18.72 -3.27 16.03
N HIS A 396 -19.58 -3.61 16.98
CA HIS A 396 -19.44 -4.86 17.74
C HIS A 396 -19.97 -6.12 17.01
N ALA A 397 -20.49 -5.99 15.78
CA ALA A 397 -21.13 -7.09 15.07
C ALA A 397 -20.17 -7.96 14.24
N GLY A 398 -18.88 -7.59 14.15
CA GLY A 398 -17.90 -8.21 13.25
C GLY A 398 -17.28 -9.53 13.71
N GLY A 399 -17.54 -9.98 14.96
CA GLY A 399 -16.90 -11.18 15.54
C GLY A 399 -15.47 -10.96 16.05
N TRP A 400 -15.05 -9.70 16.21
CA TRP A 400 -13.77 -9.27 16.76
C TRP A 400 -14.01 -8.07 17.69
N ARG A 401 -13.02 -7.71 18.52
CA ARG A 401 -13.14 -6.58 19.46
C ARG A 401 -12.61 -5.30 18.81
N VAL A 402 -13.50 -4.33 18.62
CA VAL A 402 -13.20 -2.97 18.15
C VAL A 402 -12.35 -2.19 19.14
N PRO A 403 -11.59 -1.19 18.68
CA PRO A 403 -10.82 -0.29 19.54
C PRO A 403 -11.73 0.72 20.28
N ASP A 404 -12.73 0.26 21.03
CA ASP A 404 -13.76 1.10 21.67
C ASP A 404 -13.23 2.12 22.69
N ARG A 405 -11.97 1.98 23.11
CA ARG A 405 -11.27 2.88 24.05
C ARG A 405 -10.25 3.80 23.40
N ALA A 406 -10.02 3.67 22.09
CA ALA A 406 -9.00 4.46 21.40
C ALA A 406 -9.39 5.94 21.32
N GLY A 407 -8.38 6.82 21.43
CA GLY A 407 -8.52 8.20 21.01
C GLY A 407 -8.67 8.29 19.49
N THR A 408 -9.33 9.33 19.00
CA THR A 408 -9.46 9.59 17.55
C THR A 408 -8.79 10.89 17.15
N VAL A 409 -8.16 10.88 15.97
CA VAL A 409 -7.57 12.08 15.38
C VAL A 409 -7.77 12.07 13.86
N LEU A 410 -7.83 13.26 13.27
CA LEU A 410 -7.92 13.43 11.82
C LEU A 410 -6.57 13.89 11.28
N ASP A 411 -6.05 13.18 10.28
CA ASP A 411 -4.95 13.65 9.44
C ASP A 411 -5.48 14.68 8.41
N ALA A 412 -5.96 15.82 8.91
CA ALA A 412 -6.54 16.90 8.12
C ALA A 412 -5.53 17.56 7.17
N ARG A 413 -4.23 17.38 7.45
CA ARG A 413 -3.11 17.94 6.69
C ARG A 413 -2.44 16.93 5.74
N TYR A 414 -2.85 15.66 5.77
CA TYR A 414 -2.29 14.56 5.00
C TYR A 414 -0.77 14.41 5.17
N LEU A 415 -0.30 14.31 6.42
CA LEU A 415 1.13 14.33 6.74
C LEU A 415 1.76 12.92 6.79
N LEU A 416 0.97 11.85 6.92
CA LEU A 416 1.52 10.50 7.15
C LEU A 416 2.51 10.04 6.07
N PHE A 417 2.27 10.36 4.80
CA PHE A 417 3.20 10.00 3.73
C PHE A 417 4.54 10.76 3.88
N ALA A 418 4.49 12.04 4.28
CA ALA A 418 5.68 12.87 4.48
C ALA A 418 6.47 12.40 5.70
N VAL A 419 5.78 12.00 6.79
CA VAL A 419 6.42 11.36 7.95
C VAL A 419 7.22 10.13 7.49
N GLY A 420 6.62 9.26 6.68
CA GLY A 420 7.30 8.07 6.18
C GLY A 420 8.46 8.34 5.22
N LEU A 421 8.32 9.32 4.32
CA LEU A 421 9.41 9.73 3.42
C LEU A 421 10.62 10.28 4.19
N LEU A 422 10.39 10.94 5.32
CA LEU A 422 11.45 11.53 6.16
C LEU A 422 12.03 10.54 7.17
N ALA A 423 11.38 9.41 7.44
CA ALA A 423 11.66 8.56 8.59
C ALA A 423 13.12 8.06 8.65
N ASP A 424 13.71 7.73 7.50
CA ASP A 424 15.05 7.15 7.44
C ASP A 424 16.13 8.22 7.17
N GLU A 425 15.85 9.18 6.28
CA GLU A 425 16.82 10.22 5.88
C GLU A 425 16.87 11.40 6.88
N ARG A 426 15.75 11.73 7.54
CA ARG A 426 15.60 12.91 8.42
C ARG A 426 14.78 12.57 9.68
N PRO A 427 15.27 11.66 10.54
CA PRO A 427 14.49 11.05 11.62
C PRO A 427 13.99 12.05 12.68
N VAL A 428 14.75 13.12 12.96
CA VAL A 428 14.34 14.17 13.91
C VAL A 428 13.13 14.93 13.37
N ALA A 429 13.19 15.41 12.13
CA ALA A 429 12.11 16.11 11.46
C ALA A 429 10.87 15.20 11.31
N ALA A 430 11.07 13.93 10.94
CA ALA A 430 10.00 12.95 10.82
C ALA A 430 9.25 12.73 12.15
N ARG A 431 9.97 12.61 13.27
CA ARG A 431 9.36 12.47 14.60
C ARG A 431 8.59 13.72 15.02
N ALA A 432 9.13 14.91 14.76
CA ALA A 432 8.44 16.16 15.05
C ALA A 432 7.17 16.31 14.20
N LEU A 433 7.23 15.97 12.90
CA LEU A 433 6.08 15.98 12.01
C LEU A 433 5.01 14.96 12.44
N ALA A 434 5.43 13.76 12.87
CA ALA A 434 4.52 12.75 13.42
C ALA A 434 3.85 13.24 14.71
N ALA A 435 4.59 13.89 15.61
CA ALA A 435 4.02 14.47 16.82
C ALA A 435 2.98 15.55 16.49
N ALA A 436 3.19 16.32 15.42
CA ALA A 436 2.26 17.37 14.99
C ALA A 436 0.93 16.84 14.39
N LEU A 437 0.81 15.53 14.12
CA LEU A 437 -0.46 14.91 13.70
C LEU A 437 -1.48 14.82 14.85
N VAL A 438 -1.00 14.74 16.10
CA VAL A 438 -1.83 14.58 17.28
C VAL A 438 -1.79 15.89 18.06
N PRO A 439 -2.92 16.61 18.22
CA PRO A 439 -2.95 17.80 19.07
C PRO A 439 -2.43 17.44 20.47
N SER A 440 -1.57 18.29 21.03
CA SER A 440 -1.28 18.23 22.47
C SER A 440 -2.60 18.44 23.20
N GLY A 441 -3.02 17.44 23.97
CA GLY A 441 -4.30 17.44 24.69
C GLY A 441 -4.46 18.58 25.68
#